data_AF-A0A397W0U0-F1
#
_entry.id   AF-A0A397W0U0-F1
#
_cell.length_a   1.000
_cell.length_b   1.000
_cell.length_c   1.000
_cell.angle_alpha   90.00
_cell.angle_beta   90.00
_cell.angle_gamma   90.00
#
_symmetry.space_group_name_H-M   'P 1'
#
loop_
_entity.id
_entity.type
_entity.pdbx_description
1 polymer ?
#
loop_
_entity_poly.entity_id
_entity_poly.type
_entity_poly.pdbx_seq_one_letter_code
_entity_poly.pdbx_strand_id
1 'polypeptide(L)'
;MKNFYRYLNGEALLKFKWNTYGRKYYFAILAIYTVFLLSFVIAATLYKSISQTTLFILLYTTIGLGIWHLFFEYRQFIHAPLTYVYISWNFLDLAAIFSTIATSIDWLKNGSAPTQAITFSTLFLEIKFILFFVLGNFLGFTLL
;
A
#
# COMPACT_ATOMS: atom_id res chain seq x y z
N MET A 1 35.21 18.92 11.68
CA MET A 1 34.47 18.60 12.93
C MET A 1 33.00 19.01 12.92
N LYS A 2 32.60 20.27 12.62
CA LYS A 2 31.21 20.74 12.74
C LYS A 2 30.16 19.94 11.94
N ASN A 3 30.53 19.43 10.76
CA ASN A 3 29.64 18.64 9.90
C ASN A 3 29.39 17.22 10.45
N PHE A 4 30.38 16.64 11.13
CA PHE A 4 30.27 15.31 11.76
C PHE A 4 29.33 15.33 12.97
N TYR A 5 29.41 16.37 13.81
CA TYR A 5 28.47 16.56 14.91
C TYR A 5 27.03 16.80 14.44
N ARG A 6 26.83 17.57 13.37
CA ARG A 6 25.49 17.75 12.78
C ARG A 6 24.94 16.46 12.18
N TYR A 7 25.79 15.64 11.58
CA TYR A 7 25.43 14.31 11.07
C TYR A 7 24.99 13.37 12.21
N LEU A 8 25.82 13.19 13.24
CA LEU A 8 25.50 12.37 14.42
C LEU A 8 24.23 12.83 15.14
N ASN A 9 24.09 14.15 15.33
CA ASN A 9 22.91 14.70 16.00
C ASN A 9 21.64 14.56 15.14
N GLY A 10 21.77 14.61 13.80
CA GLY A 10 20.69 14.36 12.85
C GLY A 10 20.24 12.91 12.82
N GLU A 11 21.18 11.95 12.80
CA GLU A 11 20.88 10.52 12.89
C GLU A 11 20.21 10.16 14.21
N ALA A 12 20.71 10.68 15.34
CA ALA A 12 20.12 10.45 16.65
C ALA A 12 18.67 11.00 16.74
N LEU A 13 18.43 12.18 16.17
CA LEU A 13 17.09 12.79 16.12
C LEU A 13 16.13 11.99 15.23
N LEU A 14 16.59 11.52 14.06
CA LEU A 14 15.82 10.65 13.18
C LEU A 14 15.49 9.31 13.86
N LYS A 15 16.47 8.69 14.53
CA LYS A 15 16.29 7.45 15.30
C LYS A 15 15.27 7.62 16.43
N PHE A 16 15.33 8.72 17.17
CA PHE A 16 14.37 9.04 18.24
C PHE A 16 12.95 9.18 17.68
N LYS A 17 12.78 9.91 16.58
CA LYS A 17 11.47 10.14 15.96
C LYS A 17 10.88 8.85 15.35
N TRP A 18 11.72 8.04 14.68
CA TRP A 18 11.32 6.75 14.12
C TRP A 18 10.94 5.73 15.21
N ASN A 19 11.75 5.61 16.27
CA ASN A 19 11.50 4.66 17.34
C ASN A 19 10.28 5.04 18.19
N THR A 20 10.03 6.34 18.40
CA THR A 20 8.92 6.81 19.24
C THR A 20 7.58 6.77 18.51
N TYR A 21 7.54 7.23 17.26
CA TYR A 21 6.27 7.42 16.52
C TYR A 21 6.22 6.68 15.17
N GLY A 22 7.33 6.66 14.44
CA GLY A 22 7.38 6.12 13.07
C GLY A 22 7.08 4.63 12.98
N ARG A 23 7.67 3.82 13.87
CA ARG A 23 7.56 2.36 13.82
C ARG A 23 6.11 1.86 14.00
N LYS A 24 5.40 2.34 15.03
CA LYS A 24 4.01 1.92 15.30
C LYS A 24 3.08 2.29 14.15
N TYR A 25 3.22 3.51 13.64
CA TYR A 25 2.41 4.01 12.53
C TYR A 25 2.67 3.23 11.22
N TYR A 26 3.94 2.95 10.93
CA TYR A 26 4.34 2.13 9.79
C TYR A 26 3.74 0.72 9.84
N PHE A 27 3.86 0.01 10.98
CA PHE A 27 3.27 -1.33 11.13
C PHE A 27 1.75 -1.33 11.04
N ALA A 28 1.08 -0.27 11.51
CA ALA A 28 -0.36 -0.14 11.38
C ALA A 28 -0.79 -0.01 9.90
N ILE A 29 -0.11 0.84 9.12
CA ILE A 29 -0.37 0.97 7.67
C ILE A 29 -0.10 -0.35 6.96
N LEU A 30 1.00 -1.02 7.28
CA LEU A 30 1.33 -2.33 6.71
C LEU A 30 0.24 -3.36 7.02
N ALA A 31 -0.23 -3.44 8.27
CA ALA A 31 -1.28 -4.37 8.65
C ALA A 31 -2.59 -4.13 7.88
N ILE A 32 -3.02 -2.86 7.76
CA ILE A 32 -4.21 -2.50 6.98
C ILE A 32 -4.03 -2.85 5.50
N TYR A 33 -2.86 -2.59 4.94
CA TYR A 33 -2.53 -2.94 3.56
C TYR A 33 -2.54 -4.45 3.33
N THR A 34 -2.06 -5.24 4.29
CA THR A 34 -2.13 -6.71 4.23
C THR A 34 -3.58 -7.20 4.19
N VAL A 35 -4.47 -6.61 4.99
CA VAL A 35 -5.90 -6.97 4.97
C VAL A 35 -6.52 -6.63 3.61
N PHE A 36 -6.18 -5.47 3.03
CA PHE A 36 -6.61 -5.07 1.69
C PHE A 36 -6.12 -6.02 0.59
N LEU A 37 -4.85 -6.43 0.65
CA LEU A 37 -4.28 -7.38 -0.29
C LEU A 37 -4.95 -8.76 -0.16
N LEU A 38 -5.08 -9.26 1.08
CA LEU A 38 -5.70 -10.56 1.34
C LEU A 38 -7.17 -10.58 0.90
N SER A 39 -7.95 -9.52 1.14
CA SER A 39 -9.36 -9.47 0.72
C SER A 39 -9.50 -9.62 -0.80
N PHE A 40 -8.64 -8.94 -1.56
CA PHE A 40 -8.65 -9.03 -3.02
C PHE A 40 -8.14 -10.39 -3.52
N VAL A 41 -7.06 -10.93 -2.94
CA VAL A 41 -6.51 -12.23 -3.34
C VAL A 41 -7.49 -13.37 -3.03
N ILE A 42 -8.16 -13.33 -1.87
CA ILE A 42 -9.19 -14.31 -1.52
C ILE A 42 -10.35 -14.24 -2.50
N ALA A 43 -10.80 -13.03 -2.86
CA ALA A 43 -11.82 -12.87 -3.90
C ALA A 43 -11.33 -13.43 -5.25
N ALA A 44 -10.11 -13.10 -5.68
CA ALA A 44 -9.53 -13.56 -6.94
C ALA A 44 -9.33 -15.08 -7.05
N THR A 45 -8.98 -15.73 -5.94
CA THR A 45 -8.67 -17.17 -5.91
C THR A 45 -9.90 -18.03 -5.66
N LEU A 46 -10.77 -17.60 -4.75
CA LEU A 46 -11.90 -18.40 -4.28
C LEU A 46 -13.25 -17.98 -4.86
N TYR A 47 -13.32 -17.05 -5.84
CA TYR A 47 -14.60 -16.63 -6.43
C TYR A 47 -15.49 -17.77 -6.94
N LYS A 48 -14.90 -18.92 -7.32
CA LYS A 48 -15.65 -20.11 -7.77
C LYS A 48 -16.21 -20.96 -6.64
N SER A 49 -15.60 -20.91 -5.45
CA SER A 49 -15.94 -21.77 -4.32
C SER A 49 -16.73 -21.06 -3.22
N ILE A 50 -16.71 -19.72 -3.18
CA ILE A 50 -17.45 -18.93 -2.19
C ILE A 50 -18.85 -18.52 -2.68
N SER A 51 -19.72 -18.20 -1.73
CA SER A 51 -21.03 -17.62 -2.05
C SER A 51 -20.88 -16.24 -2.71
N GLN A 52 -21.82 -15.89 -3.60
CA GLN A 52 -21.87 -14.57 -4.25
C GLN A 52 -21.93 -13.44 -3.22
N THR A 53 -22.67 -13.63 -2.11
CA THR A 53 -22.74 -12.66 -1.02
C THR A 53 -21.39 -12.41 -0.38
N THR A 54 -20.62 -13.47 -0.10
CA THR A 54 -19.27 -13.35 0.47
C THR A 54 -18.31 -12.65 -0.50
N LEU A 55 -18.40 -12.96 -1.80
CA LEU A 55 -17.60 -12.31 -2.83
C LEU A 55 -17.88 -10.80 -2.87
N PHE A 56 -19.15 -10.40 -2.87
CA PHE A 56 -19.52 -8.98 -2.88
C PHE A 56 -19.03 -8.26 -1.62
N ILE A 57 -19.14 -8.87 -0.44
CA ILE A 57 -18.59 -8.30 0.79
C ILE A 57 -17.08 -8.07 0.63
N LEU A 58 -16.32 -9.06 0.14
CA LEU A 58 -14.89 -8.92 -0.10
C LEU A 58 -14.55 -7.79 -1.08
N LEU A 59 -15.30 -7.66 -2.18
CA LEU A 59 -15.11 -6.59 -3.16
C LEU A 59 -15.43 -5.22 -2.57
N TYR A 60 -16.52 -5.07 -1.82
CA TYR A 60 -16.84 -3.82 -1.11
C TYR A 60 -15.77 -3.47 -0.07
N THR A 61 -15.27 -4.44 0.69
CA THR A 61 -14.16 -4.19 1.64
C THR A 61 -12.90 -3.75 0.92
N THR A 62 -12.60 -4.35 -0.24
CA THR A 62 -11.44 -3.98 -1.05
C THR A 62 -11.57 -2.55 -1.57
N ILE A 63 -12.75 -2.14 -2.05
CA ILE A 63 -13.00 -0.76 -2.49
C ILE A 63 -12.85 0.22 -1.32
N GLY A 64 -13.46 -0.08 -0.16
CA GLY A 64 -13.38 0.79 1.02
C GLY A 64 -11.95 0.96 1.53
N LEU A 65 -11.18 -0.12 1.66
CA LEU A 65 -9.78 -0.08 2.06
C LEU A 65 -8.91 0.60 0.99
N GLY A 66 -9.20 0.41 -0.29
CA GLY A 66 -8.52 1.08 -1.40
C GLY A 66 -8.69 2.61 -1.31
N ILE A 67 -9.92 3.10 -1.09
CA ILE A 67 -10.20 4.53 -0.92
C ILE A 67 -9.47 5.10 0.31
N TRP A 68 -9.46 4.35 1.41
CA TRP A 68 -8.71 4.72 2.61
C TRP A 68 -7.21 4.88 2.33
N HIS A 69 -6.62 3.96 1.55
CA HIS A 69 -5.23 4.09 1.11
C HIS A 69 -5.00 5.27 0.17
N LEU A 70 -5.91 5.54 -0.78
CA LEU A 70 -5.84 6.72 -1.65
C LEU A 70 -5.85 8.02 -0.84
N PHE A 71 -6.61 8.09 0.26
CA PHE A 71 -6.62 9.26 1.12
C PHE A 71 -5.23 9.53 1.74
N PHE A 72 -4.49 8.49 2.14
CA PHE A 72 -3.12 8.65 2.64
C PHE A 72 -2.15 9.12 1.55
N GLU A 73 -2.21 8.53 0.37
CA GLU A 73 -1.41 8.93 -0.80
C GLU A 73 -1.70 10.39 -1.17
N TYR A 74 -2.97 10.79 -1.16
CA TYR A 74 -3.40 12.16 -1.43
C TYR A 74 -2.86 13.16 -0.42
N ARG A 75 -2.83 12.81 0.88
CA ARG A 75 -2.18 13.68 1.89
C ARG A 75 -0.69 13.85 1.61
N GLN A 76 0.00 12.79 1.21
CA GLN A 76 1.43 12.86 0.87
C GLN A 76 1.67 13.75 -0.36
N PHE A 77 0.78 13.67 -1.35
CA PHE A 77 0.80 14.53 -2.53
C PHE A 77 0.64 16.03 -2.16
N ILE A 78 -0.29 16.38 -1.27
CA ILE A 78 -0.48 17.78 -0.83
C ILE A 78 0.76 18.31 -0.10
N HIS A 79 1.39 17.50 0.75
CA HIS A 79 2.55 17.94 1.53
C HIS A 79 3.81 18.17 0.70
N ALA A 80 4.03 17.39 -0.37
CA ALA A 80 5.24 17.49 -1.18
C ALA A 80 4.99 17.10 -2.66
N PRO A 81 4.25 17.91 -3.44
CA PRO A 81 3.79 17.52 -4.78
C PRO A 81 4.93 17.34 -5.78
N LEU A 82 5.92 18.24 -5.79
CA LEU A 82 7.06 18.18 -6.71
C LEU A 82 7.93 16.92 -6.49
N THR A 83 8.19 16.60 -5.22
CA THR A 83 8.94 15.39 -4.85
C THR A 83 8.12 14.13 -5.13
N TYR A 84 6.81 14.17 -4.92
CA TYR A 84 5.93 13.04 -5.15
C TYR A 84 5.88 12.62 -6.63
N VAL A 85 5.79 13.57 -7.54
CA VAL A 85 5.73 13.30 -9.00
C VAL A 85 7.07 12.80 -9.55
N TYR A 86 8.18 13.24 -8.97
CA TYR A 86 9.51 12.81 -9.42
C TYR A 86 9.85 11.36 -9.00
N ILE A 87 9.17 10.83 -7.98
CA ILE A 87 9.39 9.46 -7.49
C ILE A 87 8.51 8.50 -8.29
N SER A 88 9.10 7.76 -9.22
CA SER A 88 8.41 6.77 -10.05
C SER A 88 7.67 5.68 -9.24
N TRP A 89 8.15 5.37 -8.03
CA TRP A 89 7.51 4.39 -7.13
C TRP A 89 6.12 4.83 -6.68
N ASN A 90 5.90 6.12 -6.44
CA ASN A 90 4.61 6.63 -6.00
C ASN A 90 3.55 6.52 -7.09
N PHE A 91 3.95 6.67 -8.36
CA PHE A 91 3.05 6.47 -9.49
C PHE A 91 2.63 5.00 -9.62
N LEU A 92 3.57 4.07 -9.46
CA LEU A 92 3.29 2.63 -9.44
C LEU A 92 2.31 2.27 -8.31
N ASP A 93 2.51 2.87 -7.14
CA ASP A 93 1.67 2.67 -5.97
C ASP A 93 0.23 3.15 -6.18
N LEU A 94 0.06 4.30 -6.83
CA LEU A 94 -1.25 4.84 -7.20
C LEU A 94 -1.93 3.95 -8.25
N ALA A 95 -1.18 3.52 -9.26
CA ALA A 95 -1.66 2.65 -10.33
C ALA A 95 -2.14 1.29 -9.78
N ALA A 96 -1.43 0.73 -8.80
CA ALA A 96 -1.83 -0.51 -8.13
C ALA A 96 -3.20 -0.36 -7.47
N ILE A 97 -3.36 0.64 -6.59
CA ILE A 97 -4.63 0.86 -5.88
C ILE A 97 -5.77 1.16 -6.85
N PHE A 98 -5.53 2.00 -7.86
CA PHE A 98 -6.53 2.37 -8.85
C PHE A 98 -6.99 1.17 -9.68
N SER A 99 -6.04 0.33 -10.12
CA SER A 99 -6.33 -0.91 -10.86
C SER A 99 -7.18 -1.88 -10.04
N THR A 100 -6.87 -2.07 -8.75
CA THR A 100 -7.65 -2.95 -7.87
C THR A 100 -9.07 -2.45 -7.65
N ILE A 101 -9.25 -1.14 -7.44
CA ILE A 101 -10.59 -0.54 -7.28
C ILE A 101 -11.38 -0.66 -8.57
N ALA A 102 -10.78 -0.31 -9.72
CA ALA A 102 -11.42 -0.41 -11.03
C ALA A 102 -11.86 -1.85 -11.33
N THR A 103 -10.99 -2.82 -11.09
CA THR A 103 -11.29 -4.25 -11.28
C THR A 103 -12.42 -4.71 -10.36
N SER A 104 -12.43 -4.26 -9.10
CA SER A 104 -13.49 -4.62 -8.15
C SER A 104 -14.85 -4.04 -8.55
N ILE A 105 -14.88 -2.80 -9.07
CA ILE A 105 -16.10 -2.16 -9.59
C ILE A 105 -16.58 -2.87 -10.85
N ASP A 106 -15.68 -3.20 -11.77
CA ASP A 106 -16.04 -3.92 -13.00
C ASP A 106 -16.64 -5.30 -12.68
N TRP A 107 -16.05 -6.00 -11.71
CA TRP A 107 -16.58 -7.28 -11.21
C TRP A 107 -18.00 -7.13 -10.64
N LEU A 108 -18.24 -6.10 -9.83
CA LEU A 108 -19.58 -5.84 -9.26
C LEU A 108 -20.62 -5.51 -10.33
N LYS A 109 -20.24 -4.80 -11.40
CA LYS A 109 -21.16 -4.41 -12.47
C LYS A 109 -21.47 -5.54 -13.43
N ASN A 110 -20.46 -6.30 -13.84
CA ASN A 110 -20.60 -7.31 -14.90
C ASN A 110 -20.88 -8.72 -14.35
N GLY A 111 -20.79 -8.92 -13.02
CA GLY A 111 -20.91 -10.24 -12.38
C GLY A 111 -19.70 -11.16 -12.57
N SER A 112 -18.79 -10.80 -13.46
CA SER A 112 -17.50 -11.45 -13.69
C SER A 112 -16.46 -10.41 -14.06
N ALA A 113 -15.26 -10.50 -13.49
CA ALA A 113 -14.12 -9.71 -13.94
C ALA A 113 -13.25 -10.51 -14.93
N PRO A 114 -12.66 -9.85 -15.93
CA PRO A 114 -11.73 -10.49 -16.84
C PRO A 114 -10.49 -10.97 -16.06
N THR A 115 -10.13 -12.24 -16.23
CA THR A 115 -9.01 -12.89 -15.52
C THR A 115 -7.71 -12.10 -15.66
N GLN A 116 -7.48 -11.49 -16.81
CA GLN A 116 -6.31 -10.64 -17.06
C GLN A 116 -6.24 -9.44 -16.10
N ALA A 117 -7.35 -8.71 -15.91
CA ALA A 117 -7.38 -7.54 -15.04
C ALA A 117 -7.17 -7.91 -13.57
N ILE A 118 -7.73 -9.05 -13.15
CA ILE A 118 -7.49 -9.60 -11.81
C ILE A 118 -6.00 -9.90 -11.62
N THR A 119 -5.39 -10.64 -12.54
CA THR A 119 -3.97 -11.00 -12.44
C THR A 119 -3.06 -9.78 -12.45
N PHE A 120 -3.29 -8.81 -13.35
CA PHE A 120 -2.52 -7.58 -13.37
C PHE A 120 -2.65 -6.81 -12.05
N SER A 121 -3.88 -6.65 -11.54
CA SER A 121 -4.12 -5.96 -10.27
C SER A 121 -3.45 -6.66 -9.09
N THR A 122 -3.49 -8.00 -9.04
CA THR A 122 -2.82 -8.79 -7.99
C THR A 122 -1.31 -8.62 -8.04
N LEU A 123 -0.70 -8.68 -9.23
CA LEU A 123 0.75 -8.49 -9.38
C LEU A 123 1.19 -7.10 -8.90
N PHE A 124 0.46 -6.04 -9.27
CA PHE A 124 0.78 -4.69 -8.80
C PHE A 124 0.69 -4.57 -7.27
N LEU A 125 -0.34 -5.16 -6.66
CA LEU A 125 -0.50 -5.20 -5.20
C LEU A 125 0.67 -5.92 -4.50
N GLU A 126 1.10 -7.06 -5.03
CA GLU A 126 2.20 -7.86 -4.50
C GLU A 126 3.54 -7.12 -4.61
N ILE A 127 3.80 -6.43 -5.74
CA ILE A 127 5.00 -5.61 -5.91
C ILE A 127 5.05 -4.51 -4.83
N LYS A 128 3.94 -3.80 -4.60
CA LYS A 128 3.85 -2.78 -3.54
C LYS A 128 4.02 -3.40 -2.15
N PHE A 129 3.49 -4.60 -1.91
CA PHE A 129 3.69 -5.33 -0.65
C PHE A 129 5.17 -5.61 -0.38
N ILE A 130 5.90 -6.10 -1.38
CA ILE A 130 7.35 -6.34 -1.27
C ILE A 130 8.08 -5.02 -1.00
N LEU A 131 7.68 -3.93 -1.66
CA LEU A 131 8.24 -2.60 -1.44
C LEU A 131 8.14 -2.15 0.03
N PHE A 132 7.03 -2.46 0.70
CA PHE A 132 6.90 -2.18 2.14
C PHE A 132 8.05 -2.83 2.92
N PHE A 133 8.34 -4.12 2.72
CA PHE A 133 9.42 -4.81 3.43
C PHE A 133 10.80 -4.27 3.08
N VAL A 134 11.05 -3.92 1.82
CA VAL A 134 12.32 -3.32 1.41
C VAL A 134 12.54 -1.99 2.14
N LEU A 135 11.52 -1.13 2.19
CA LEU A 135 11.61 0.15 2.89
C LEU A 135 11.73 -0.03 4.42
N GLY A 136 11.02 -1.01 4.99
CA GLY A 136 11.12 -1.37 6.40
C GLY A 136 12.51 -1.86 6.79
N ASN A 137 13.13 -2.67 5.94
CA ASN A 137 14.50 -3.17 6.14
C ASN A 137 15.53 -2.05 5.97
N PHE A 138 15.37 -1.15 5.00
CA PHE A 138 16.25 0.01 4.85
C PHE A 138 16.20 0.92 6.09
N LEU A 139 14.99 1.26 6.56
CA LEU A 139 14.81 2.06 7.78
C LEU A 139 15.26 1.33 9.06
N GLY A 140 15.24 0.00 9.08
CA GLY A 140 15.68 -0.83 10.20
C GLY A 140 17.19 -1.08 10.25
N PHE A 141 17.83 -1.31 9.10
CA PHE A 141 19.23 -1.72 8.99
C PHE A 141 20.21 -0.54 8.94
N THR A 142 19.79 0.64 8.49
CA THR A 142 20.64 1.85 8.60
C THR A 142 20.66 2.44 10.02
N LEU A 143 19.94 1.84 10.98
CA LEU A 143 19.81 2.35 12.36
C LEU A 143 20.20 1.34 13.46
N LEU A 144 20.72 0.16 13.08
CA LEU A 144 21.21 -0.90 13.97
C LEU A 144 22.73 -1.05 13.83
#